data_AF-A0A839U7E1-F1
#
_entry.id   AF-A0A839U7E1-F1
#
_cell.length_a   1.000
_cell.length_b   1.000
_cell.length_c   1.000
_cell.angle_alpha   90.00
_cell.angle_beta   90.00
_cell.angle_gamma   90.00
#
_symmetry.space_group_name_H-M   'P 1'
#
loop_
_entity.id
_entity.type
_entity.pdbx_description
1 polymer ?
#
loop_
_entity_poly.entity_id
_entity_poly.type
_entity_poly.pdbx_seq_one_letter_code
_entity_poly.pdbx_strand_id
1 'polypeptide(L)'
;MVARKDIDVELARKLKAQGLNYKEIGDQLGTNGITMRMRLDPQYADRRREQVNETRRIKRYGHDNRVRKSPRVAPDDLDSLPALPSDTRSVTGRLCGDPLPGRSALDQRKTNQC
;
A
#
# COMPACT_ATOMS: atom_id res chain seq x y z
N MET A 1 -22.86 11.47 -9.81
CA MET A 1 -22.37 10.65 -10.94
C MET A 1 -21.52 11.54 -11.84
N VAL A 2 -20.23 11.27 -12.01
CA VAL A 2 -19.37 12.06 -12.90
C VAL A 2 -19.74 11.71 -14.34
N ALA A 3 -20.20 12.70 -15.11
CA ALA A 3 -20.48 12.52 -16.53
C ALA A 3 -19.21 11.98 -17.22
N ARG A 4 -19.34 10.86 -17.94
CA ARG A 4 -18.24 10.35 -18.77
C ARG A 4 -18.02 11.38 -19.86
N LYS A 5 -16.93 12.15 -19.78
CA LYS A 5 -16.46 12.95 -20.91
C LYS A 5 -16.24 12.00 -22.09
N ASP A 6 -16.92 12.24 -23.20
CA ASP A 6 -16.62 11.55 -24.44
C ASP A 6 -15.23 11.98 -24.89
N ILE A 7 -14.34 10.99 -24.95
CA ILE A 7 -12.93 11.20 -25.31
C ILE A 7 -12.85 11.14 -26.83
N ASP A 8 -12.38 12.21 -27.45
CA ASP A 8 -12.07 12.23 -28.88
C ASP A 8 -10.82 11.38 -29.17
N VAL A 9 -11.05 10.15 -29.64
CA VAL A 9 -9.99 9.18 -29.92
C VAL A 9 -9.23 9.54 -31.20
N GLU A 10 -9.86 10.22 -32.16
CA GLU A 10 -9.19 10.62 -33.40
C GLU A 10 -8.18 11.73 -33.15
N LEU A 11 -8.56 12.71 -32.35
CA LEU A 11 -7.64 13.76 -31.91
C LEU A 11 -6.46 13.17 -31.12
N ALA A 12 -6.72 12.23 -30.21
CA ALA A 12 -5.68 11.54 -29.45
C ALA A 12 -4.69 10.77 -30.35
N ARG A 13 -5.18 10.16 -31.46
CA ARG A 13 -4.31 9.50 -32.45
C ARG A 13 -3.43 10.49 -33.20
N LYS A 14 -3.96 11.65 -33.59
CA LYS A 14 -3.20 12.72 -34.27
C LYS A 14 -2.09 13.25 -33.36
N LEU A 15 -2.40 13.55 -32.10
CA LEU A 15 -1.42 13.98 -31.11
C LEU A 15 -0.34 12.92 -30.87
N LYS A 16 -0.73 11.63 -30.90
CA LYS A 16 0.24 10.54 -30.78
C LYS A 16 1.18 10.45 -31.99
N ALA A 17 0.66 10.67 -33.20
CA ALA A 17 1.45 10.73 -34.42
C ALA A 17 2.43 11.92 -34.44
N GLN A 18 2.09 13.01 -33.76
CA GLN A 18 2.99 14.16 -33.52
C GLN A 18 4.08 13.87 -32.48
N GLY A 19 4.09 12.68 -31.88
CA GLY A 19 5.13 12.26 -30.93
C GLY A 19 4.83 12.56 -29.46
N LEU A 20 3.66 13.11 -29.13
CA LEU A 20 3.32 13.37 -27.72
C LEU A 20 3.25 12.10 -26.88
N ASN A 21 3.59 12.24 -25.61
CA ASN A 21 3.44 11.17 -24.63
C ASN A 21 1.96 11.07 -24.18
N TYR A 22 1.54 9.88 -23.75
CA TYR A 22 0.16 9.64 -23.30
C TYR A 22 -0.27 10.54 -22.15
N LYS A 23 0.68 10.94 -21.28
CA LYS A 23 0.42 11.89 -20.19
C LYS A 23 0.01 13.25 -20.74
N GLU A 24 0.78 13.80 -21.68
CA GLU A 24 0.55 15.10 -22.30
C GLU A 24 -0.75 15.12 -23.11
N ILE A 25 -1.03 14.03 -23.84
CA ILE A 25 -2.32 13.84 -24.54
C ILE A 25 -3.47 13.83 -23.52
N GLY A 26 -3.28 13.17 -22.38
CA GLY A 26 -4.25 13.16 -21.28
C GLY A 26 -4.49 14.57 -20.74
N ASP A 27 -3.43 15.31 -20.44
CA ASP A 27 -3.50 16.67 -19.90
C ASP A 27 -4.24 17.62 -20.88
N GLN A 28 -3.97 17.52 -22.19
CA GLN A 28 -4.66 18.30 -23.22
C GLN A 28 -6.16 17.96 -23.33
N LEU A 29 -6.52 16.67 -23.23
CA LEU A 29 -7.91 16.23 -23.34
C LEU A 29 -8.66 16.26 -21.99
N GLY A 30 -7.99 16.67 -20.91
CA GLY A 30 -8.55 16.69 -19.55
C GLY A 30 -8.84 15.29 -19.01
N THR A 31 -7.96 14.33 -19.27
CA THR A 31 -8.07 12.92 -18.85
C THR A 31 -6.75 12.40 -18.30
N ASN A 32 -6.77 11.20 -17.70
CA ASN A 32 -5.53 10.54 -17.26
C ASN A 32 -4.80 9.90 -18.45
N GLY A 33 -3.48 10.06 -18.54
CA GLY A 33 -2.67 9.41 -19.58
C GLY A 33 -2.77 7.88 -19.61
N ILE A 34 -3.05 7.22 -18.48
CA ILE A 34 -3.36 5.78 -18.45
C ILE A 34 -4.64 5.48 -19.24
N THR A 35 -5.67 6.31 -19.08
CA THR A 35 -6.92 6.20 -19.83
C THR A 35 -6.66 6.37 -21.32
N MET A 36 -5.81 7.31 -21.72
CA MET A 36 -5.41 7.49 -23.12
C MET A 36 -4.68 6.26 -23.66
N ARG A 37 -3.73 5.71 -22.89
CA ARG A 37 -3.01 4.50 -23.28
C ARG A 37 -3.95 3.31 -23.48
N MET A 38 -4.92 3.12 -22.59
CA MET A 38 -5.92 2.05 -22.73
C MET A 38 -6.87 2.25 -23.92
N ARG A 39 -7.09 3.48 -24.39
CA ARG A 39 -7.94 3.77 -25.55
C ARG A 39 -7.20 3.65 -26.88
N LEU A 40 -5.92 4.01 -26.89
CA LEU A 40 -5.09 4.01 -28.10
C LEU A 40 -4.40 2.66 -28.36
N ASP A 41 -4.12 1.87 -27.32
CA ASP A 41 -3.45 0.57 -27.39
C ASP A 41 -4.36 -0.53 -26.80
N PRO A 42 -5.09 -1.28 -27.64
CA PRO A 42 -5.95 -2.37 -27.21
C PRO A 42 -5.19 -3.48 -26.47
N GLN A 43 -3.97 -3.81 -26.91
CA GLN A 43 -3.16 -4.86 -26.27
C GLN A 43 -2.75 -4.47 -24.84
N TYR A 44 -2.46 -3.19 -24.61
CA TYR A 44 -2.25 -2.69 -23.25
C TYR A 44 -3.52 -2.75 -22.41
N ALA A 45 -4.67 -2.41 -23.00
CA ALA A 45 -5.94 -2.46 -22.29
C ALA A 45 -6.29 -3.88 -21.82
N ASP A 46 -6.10 -4.88 -22.68
CA ASP A 46 -6.42 -6.28 -22.36
C ASP A 46 -5.48 -6.85 -21.30
N ARG A 47 -4.15 -6.66 -21.45
CA ARG A 47 -3.18 -7.05 -20.39
C ARG A 47 -3.51 -6.42 -19.04
N ARG A 48 -3.92 -5.15 -19.03
CA ARG A 48 -4.28 -4.46 -17.78
C ARG A 48 -5.59 -4.97 -17.20
N ARG A 49 -6.58 -5.32 -18.03
CA ARG A 49 -7.82 -5.98 -17.58
C ARG A 49 -7.51 -7.32 -16.95
N GLU A 50 -6.68 -8.14 -17.60
CA GLU A 50 -6.23 -9.43 -17.09
C GLU A 50 -5.53 -9.28 -15.73
N GLN A 51 -4.58 -8.33 -15.61
CA GLN A 51 -3.88 -8.07 -14.34
C GLN A 51 -4.84 -7.65 -13.21
N VAL A 52 -5.80 -6.77 -13.51
CA VAL A 52 -6.81 -6.35 -12.53
C VAL A 52 -7.73 -7.51 -12.14
N ASN A 53 -8.14 -8.33 -13.12
CA ASN A 53 -8.96 -9.51 -12.88
C ASN A 53 -8.23 -10.55 -12.04
N GLU A 54 -6.94 -10.78 -12.32
CA GLU A 54 -6.10 -11.70 -11.55
C GLU A 54 -5.92 -11.19 -10.11
N THR A 55 -5.63 -9.90 -9.93
CA THR A 55 -5.57 -9.29 -8.59
C THR A 55 -6.88 -9.46 -7.83
N ARG A 56 -8.02 -9.29 -8.51
CA ARG A 56 -9.35 -9.50 -7.93
C ARG A 56 -9.60 -10.98 -7.62
N ARG A 57 -9.16 -11.89 -8.47
CA ARG A 57 -9.24 -13.34 -8.27
C ARG A 57 -8.43 -13.75 -7.05
N ILE A 58 -7.20 -13.26 -6.92
CA ILE A 58 -6.34 -13.49 -5.75
C ILE A 58 -6.98 -12.91 -4.50
N LYS A 59 -7.53 -11.70 -4.53
CA LYS A 59 -8.22 -11.12 -3.36
C LYS A 59 -9.49 -11.89 -2.97
N ARG A 60 -10.23 -12.43 -3.95
CA ARG A 60 -11.47 -13.18 -3.69
C ARG A 60 -11.23 -14.62 -3.27
N TYR A 61 -10.20 -15.26 -3.82
CA TYR A 61 -9.99 -16.72 -3.75
C TYR A 61 -8.55 -17.14 -3.41
N GLY A 62 -7.56 -16.27 -3.63
CA GLY A 62 -6.14 -16.55 -3.50
C GLY A 62 -5.52 -16.17 -2.15
N HIS A 63 -6.28 -15.52 -1.26
CA HIS A 63 -6.06 -15.81 0.15
C HIS A 63 -6.66 -17.19 0.36
N ASP A 64 -5.79 -18.19 0.32
CA ASP A 64 -6.01 -19.34 1.16
C ASP A 64 -6.45 -18.76 2.51
N ASN A 65 -7.71 -18.93 2.88
CA ASN A 65 -8.21 -18.62 4.22
C ASN A 65 -7.45 -19.47 5.29
N ARG A 66 -6.47 -20.27 4.86
CA ARG A 66 -5.42 -20.94 5.61
C ARG A 66 -4.22 -20.06 5.98
N VAL A 67 -4.15 -18.80 5.55
CA VAL A 67 -3.30 -17.82 6.26
C VAL A 67 -3.97 -17.59 7.60
N ARG A 68 -3.64 -18.53 8.49
CA ARG A 68 -3.67 -18.48 9.94
C ARG A 68 -4.52 -17.30 10.41
N LYS A 69 -5.83 -17.56 10.59
CA LYS A 69 -6.44 -17.02 11.81
C LYS A 69 -5.42 -17.37 12.88
N SER A 70 -4.71 -16.38 13.41
CA SER A 70 -3.94 -16.60 14.62
C SER A 70 -4.87 -17.39 15.54
N PRO A 71 -4.43 -18.53 16.10
CA PRO A 71 -5.30 -19.31 16.97
C PRO A 71 -5.78 -18.30 18.02
N ARG A 72 -7.07 -17.95 17.93
CA ARG A 72 -7.68 -17.11 18.94
C ARG A 72 -7.64 -18.00 20.16
N VAL A 73 -6.86 -17.60 21.15
CA VAL A 73 -6.86 -18.23 22.47
C VAL A 73 -8.32 -18.27 22.90
N ALA A 74 -8.85 -19.47 23.20
CA ALA A 74 -10.22 -19.58 23.65
C ALA A 74 -10.36 -18.79 24.96
N PRO A 75 -11.53 -18.22 25.29
CA PRO A 75 -11.72 -17.50 26.54
C PRO A 75 -11.26 -18.30 27.77
N ASP A 76 -11.48 -19.62 27.76
CA ASP A 76 -11.11 -20.54 28.82
C ASP A 76 -9.59 -20.77 28.95
N ASP A 77 -8.84 -20.54 27.87
CA ASP A 77 -7.38 -20.67 27.85
C ASP A 77 -6.68 -19.41 28.38
N LEU A 78 -7.42 -18.29 28.57
CA LEU A 78 -6.85 -17.03 29.08
C LEU A 78 -6.34 -17.16 30.51
N ASP A 79 -7.02 -17.95 31.34
CA ASP A 79 -6.65 -18.18 32.74
C ASP A 79 -5.41 -19.07 32.88
N SER A 80 -5.08 -19.81 31.81
CA SER A 80 -3.89 -20.68 31.74
C SER A 80 -2.65 -19.93 31.25
N LEU A 81 -2.80 -18.69 30.78
CA LEU A 81 -1.67 -17.88 30.36
C LEU A 81 -0.89 -17.42 31.60
N PRO A 82 0.45 -17.47 31.56
CA PRO A 82 1.25 -16.91 32.63
C PRO A 82 0.89 -15.44 32.80
N ALA A 83 0.61 -15.03 34.05
CA ALA A 83 0.36 -13.64 34.36
C ALA A 83 1.53 -12.79 33.82
N LEU A 84 1.22 -11.84 32.96
CA LEU A 84 2.23 -10.89 32.48
C LEU A 84 2.81 -10.20 33.71
N PRO A 85 4.15 -10.15 33.85
CA PRO A 85 4.76 -9.43 34.96
C PRO A 85 4.28 -7.97 34.92
N SER A 86 4.07 -7.39 36.11
CA SER A 86 3.74 -5.98 36.22
C SER A 86 4.78 -5.13 35.49
N ASP A 87 4.34 -4.24 34.59
CA ASP A 87 5.23 -3.37 33.83
C ASP A 87 6.05 -2.48 34.79
N THR A 88 7.35 -2.73 34.87
CA THR A 88 8.29 -2.01 35.75
C THR A 88 8.85 -0.76 35.11
N ARG A 89 8.44 -0.40 33.88
CA ARG A 89 8.94 0.78 33.18
C ARG A 89 8.44 2.07 33.84
N SER A 90 9.29 3.09 33.78
CA SER A 90 8.92 4.45 34.17
C SER A 90 7.71 4.95 33.36
N VAL A 91 6.98 5.94 33.88
CA VAL A 91 5.86 6.57 33.15
C VAL A 91 6.31 7.06 31.77
N THR A 92 7.49 7.67 31.69
CA THR A 92 8.08 8.12 30.42
C THR A 92 8.39 6.96 29.48
N GLY A 93 8.95 5.84 29.98
CA GLY A 93 9.21 4.65 29.18
C GLY A 93 7.93 3.98 28.66
N ARG A 94 6.84 4.05 29.42
CA ARG A 94 5.51 3.56 28.98
C ARG A 94 4.90 4.43 27.88
N LEU A 95 5.04 5.76 27.98
CA LEU A 95 4.45 6.70 27.03
C LEU A 95 5.29 6.89 25.76
N CYS A 96 6.61 6.96 25.89
CA CYS A 96 7.52 7.33 24.81
C CYS A 96 8.36 6.15 24.28
N GLY A 97 8.22 4.97 24.89
CA GLY A 97 9.10 3.83 24.65
C GLY A 97 10.44 3.96 25.37
N ASP A 98 11.17 2.86 25.45
CA ASP A 98 12.55 2.87 25.96
C ASP A 98 13.48 3.46 24.89
N PRO A 99 14.45 4.30 25.28
CA PRO A 99 15.39 4.84 24.32
C PRO A 99 16.20 3.70 23.70
N LEU A 100 16.42 3.77 22.39
CA LEU A 100 17.31 2.83 21.71
C LEU A 100 18.70 2.90 22.36
N PRO A 101 19.31 1.75 22.71
CA PRO A 101 20.62 1.72 23.34
C PRO A 101 21.65 2.47 22.49
N GLY A 102 22.48 3.29 23.13
CA GLY A 102 23.52 4.10 22.47
C GLY A 102 23.01 5.39 21.81
N ARG A 103 21.70 5.65 21.80
CA ARG A 103 21.12 6.93 21.36
C ARG A 103 20.72 7.85 22.51
N SER A 104 20.64 7.32 23.72
CA SER A 104 20.34 8.15 24.89
C SER A 104 21.58 8.97 25.30
N ALA A 105 21.36 10.22 25.71
CA ALA A 105 22.44 11.07 26.21
C ALA A 105 23.13 10.47 27.47
N LEU A 106 22.40 9.66 28.24
CA LEU A 106 22.94 8.92 29.38
C LEU A 106 23.83 7.76 28.97
N ASP A 107 23.47 6.99 27.94
CA ASP A 107 24.34 5.93 27.40
C ASP A 107 25.62 6.52 26.82
N GLN A 108 25.52 7.61 26.07
CA GLN A 108 26.69 8.30 25.49
C GLN A 108 27.65 8.82 26.57
N ARG A 109 27.12 9.23 27.73
CA ARG A 109 27.96 9.65 28.87
C ARG A 109 28.72 8.48 29.50
N LYS A 110 28.11 7.28 29.57
CA LYS A 110 28.75 6.09 30.14
C LYS A 110 29.82 5.52 29.21
N THR A 111 29.62 5.57 27.90
CA THR A 111 30.65 5.15 26.93
C THR A 111 31.87 6.06 26.91
N ASN A 112 31.73 7.34 27.30
CA ASN A 112 32.83 8.30 27.34
C ASN A 112 33.62 8.30 28.66
N GLN A 113 33.27 7.44 29.62
CA GLN A 113 33.95 7.30 30.91
C GLN A 113 34.77 6.00 31.02
N CYS A 114 34.80 5.18 29.95
CA CYS A 114 35.67 4.02 29.83
C CYS A 114 36.83 4.31 28.87
#